data_AF-A0A951E2V1-F1
#
_entry.id   AF-A0A951E2V1-F1
#
_cell.length_a   1.000
_cell.length_b   1.000
_cell.length_c   1.000
_cell.angle_alpha   90.00
_cell.angle_beta   90.00
_cell.angle_gamma   90.00
#
_symmetry.space_group_name_H-M   'P 1'
#
loop_
_entity.id
_entity.type
_entity.pdbx_description
1 polymer ?
#
loop_
_entity_poly.entity_id
_entity_poly.type
_entity_poly.pdbx_seq_one_letter_code
_entity_poly.pdbx_strand_id
1 'polypeptide(L)' 'MAAVQRALTQGGFYRGRIDDKIGPETRRAIREFQRKQGLPVSGRLDNATLGALKLNEQR' A
#
# COMPACT_ATOMS: atom_id res chain seq x y z
N MET A 1 -6.65 -3.04 7.33
CA MET A 1 -5.77 -2.04 6.69
C MET A 1 -4.35 -1.99 7.26
N ALA A 2 -4.13 -2.43 8.50
CA ALA A 2 -2.83 -2.45 9.16
C ALA A 2 -1.79 -3.29 8.39
N ALA A 3 -2.22 -4.38 7.74
CA ALA A 3 -1.36 -5.19 6.88
C ALA A 3 -0.80 -4.39 5.68
N VAL A 4 -1.60 -3.52 5.07
CA VAL A 4 -1.15 -2.62 3.99
C VAL A 4 -0.12 -1.62 4.51
N GLN A 5 -0.42 -0.95 5.62
CA GLN A 5 0.52 0.01 6.21
C GLN A 5 1.84 -0.68 6.61
N ARG A 6 1.78 -1.89 7.17
CA ARG A 6 2.96 -2.71 7.48
C ARG A 6 3.76 -3.07 6.23
N ALA A 7 3.11 -3.56 5.18
CA ALA A 7 3.78 -3.91 3.93
C ALA A 7 4.43 -2.69 3.26
N LEU A 8 3.73 -1.55 3.26
CA LEU A 8 4.27 -0.28 2.75
C LEU A 8 5.43 0.25 3.61
N THR A 9 5.41 0.06 4.94
CA THR A 9 6.54 0.39 5.82
C THR A 9 7.73 -0.51 5.56
N GLN A 10 7.52 -1.82 5.41
CA GLN A 10 8.58 -2.77 5.06
C GLN A 10 9.21 -2.46 3.70
N GLY A 11 8.40 -2.01 2.73
CA GLY A 11 8.88 -1.53 1.43
C GLY A 11 9.50 -0.13 1.44
N GLY A 12 9.50 0.57 2.60
CA GLY A 12 10.06 1.91 2.75
C GLY A 12 9.19 3.06 2.25
N PHE A 13 7.94 2.79 1.84
CA PHE A 13 7.00 3.76 1.28
C PHE A 13 6.15 4.47 2.35
N TYR A 14 5.97 3.87 3.53
CA TYR A 14 5.14 4.42 4.60
C TYR A 14 5.93 4.58 5.91
N ARG A 15 5.97 5.82 6.42
CA ARG A 15 6.65 6.19 7.68
C ARG A 15 5.70 6.70 8.77
N GLY A 16 4.38 6.70 8.49
CA GLY A 16 3.37 7.12 9.44
C GLY A 16 3.04 6.03 10.47
N ARG A 17 2.16 6.36 11.42
CA ARG A 17 1.67 5.39 12.39
C ARG A 17 0.82 4.32 11.71
N ILE A 18 0.98 3.06 12.11
CA ILE A 18 0.07 1.97 11.72
C ILE A 18 -1.16 2.09 12.61
N ASP A 19 -2.20 2.72 12.09
CA ASP A 19 -3.44 3.05 12.80
C ASP A 19 -4.70 2.48 12.14
N ASP A 20 -4.51 1.59 11.15
CA ASP A 20 -5.56 0.93 10.38
C ASP A 20 -6.42 1.90 9.54
N LYS A 21 -5.97 3.15 9.33
CA LYS A 21 -6.69 4.17 8.56
C LYS A 21 -5.99 4.51 7.23
N ILE A 22 -6.80 4.68 6.18
CA ILE A 22 -6.30 5.21 4.90
C ILE A 22 -6.40 6.74 4.91
N GLY A 23 -5.43 7.36 5.59
CA GLY A 23 -5.23 8.80 5.56
C GLY A 23 -4.46 9.28 4.32
N PRO A 24 -4.23 10.60 4.20
CA PRO A 24 -3.45 11.19 3.12
C PRO A 24 -2.05 10.57 2.96
N GLU A 25 -1.37 10.30 4.08
CA GLU A 25 -0.04 9.67 4.08
C GLU A 25 -0.07 8.23 3.56
N THR A 26 -1.05 7.43 3.99
CA THR A 26 -1.25 6.06 3.47
C THR A 26 -1.50 6.09 1.96
N ARG A 27 -2.32 7.04 1.46
CA ARG A 27 -2.57 7.20 0.02
C ARG A 27 -1.33 7.63 -0.75
N ARG A 28 -0.49 8.48 -0.15
CA ARG A 28 0.80 8.87 -0.75
C ARG A 28 1.72 7.66 -0.90
N ALA A 29 1.85 6.87 0.16
CA ALA A 29 2.63 5.64 0.15
C ALA A 29 2.13 4.63 -0.90
N ILE A 30 0.81 4.48 -1.03
CA ILE A 30 0.21 3.63 -2.09
C ILE A 30 0.60 4.13 -3.48
N ARG A 31 0.52 5.44 -3.76
CA ARG A 31 0.91 5.99 -5.07
C ARG A 31 2.39 5.76 -5.37
N GLU A 32 3.25 5.97 -4.38
CA GLU A 32 4.71 5.75 -4.53
C GLU A 32 5.02 4.28 -4.80
N PHE A 33 4.37 3.37 -4.08
CA PHE A 33 4.46 1.93 -4.30
C PHE A 33 3.98 1.55 -5.71
N GLN A 34 2.80 2.00 -6.13
CA GLN A 34 2.25 1.73 -7.45
C GLN A 34 3.22 2.18 -8.55
N ARG A 35 3.77 3.40 -8.43
CA ARG A 35 4.78 3.91 -9.37
C ARG A 35 6.02 3.03 -9.41
N LYS A 36 6.51 2.56 -8.25
CA LYS A 36 7.69 1.68 -8.17
C LYS A 36 7.43 0.30 -8.78
N GLN A 37 6.21 -0.21 -8.67
CA GLN A 37 5.79 -1.51 -9.22
C GLN A 37 5.32 -1.43 -10.68
N GLY A 38 5.32 -0.24 -11.30
CA GLY A 38 4.83 -0.07 -12.68
C GLY A 38 3.30 -0.23 -12.81
N LEU A 39 2.55 -0.06 -11.72
CA LEU A 39 1.09 -0.14 -11.69
C LEU A 39 0.45 1.21 -12.02
N PRO A 40 -0.81 1.23 -12.47
CA PRO A 40 -1.60 2.46 -12.54
C PRO A 40 -1.62 3.19 -11.19
N VAL A 41 -1.21 4.46 -11.19
CA VAL A 41 -1.06 5.27 -9.97
C VAL A 41 -2.41 5.85 -9.55
N SER A 42 -3.29 4.99 -9.01
CA SER A 42 -4.63 5.35 -8.55
C SER A 42 -4.63 5.93 -7.12
N GLY A 43 -3.62 5.59 -6.30
CA GLY A 43 -3.61 5.89 -4.87
C GLY A 43 -4.70 5.17 -4.08
N ARG A 44 -5.29 4.12 -4.66
CA ARG A 44 -6.32 3.27 -4.08
C ARG A 44 -5.78 1.85 -3.92
N LEU A 45 -6.31 1.11 -2.95
CA LEU A 45 -6.06 -0.33 -2.84
C LEU A 45 -7.01 -1.08 -3.77
N ASP A 46 -6.65 -1.14 -5.04
CA ASP A 46 -7.27 -2.03 -6.02
C ASP A 46 -6.65 -3.43 -5.97
N ASN A 47 -7.26 -4.38 -6.69
CA ASN A 47 -6.79 -5.77 -6.73
C ASN A 47 -5.34 -5.88 -7.24
N ALA A 48 -4.93 -5.01 -8.17
CA ALA A 48 -3.55 -4.99 -8.67
C ALA A 48 -2.57 -4.58 -7.56
N THR A 49 -2.91 -3.54 -6.80
CA THR A 49 -2.11 -3.07 -5.66
C THR A 49 -2.07 -4.09 -4.53
N LEU A 50 -3.22 -4.69 -4.19
CA LEU A 50 -3.30 -5.74 -3.17
C LEU A 50 -2.52 -6.99 -3.58
N GLY A 51 -2.57 -7.37 -4.86
CA GLY A 51 -1.78 -8.46 -5.43
C GLY A 51 -0.28 -8.21 -5.36
N ALA A 52 0.16 -7.01 -5.75
CA ALA A 52 1.57 -6.64 -5.65
C ALA A 52 2.07 -6.57 -4.19
N LEU A 53 1.19 -6.27 -3.23
CA LEU A 53 1.49 -6.35 -1.80
C LEU A 53 1.37 -7.77 -1.22
N LYS A 54 0.97 -8.77 -2.03
CA LYS A 54 0.66 -10.15 -1.60
C LYS A 54 -0.39 -10.23 -0.49
N LEU A 55 -1.34 -9.28 -0.49
CA LEU A 55 -2.41 -9.20 0.51
C LEU A 55 -3.73 -9.80 0.03
N ASN A 56 -3.78 -10.27 -1.22
CA ASN A 56 -4.90 -11.05 -1.76
C ASN A 56 -4.64 -12.58 -1.74
N GLU A 57 -3.43 -13.01 -1.38
CA GLU A 57 -3.06 -14.43 -1.26
C GLU A 57 -3.17 -14.89 0.19
N GLN A 58 -4.40 -15.00 0.69
CA GLN A 58 -4.67 -15.83 1.87
C GLN A 58 -5.15 -17.19 1.34
N ARG A 59 -4.24 -18.15 1.28
CA ARG A 59 -4.58 -19.58 1.25
C ARG A 59 -4.43 -20.15 2.66
#